data_AF-W2HKL0-F1
#
_entry.id   AF-W2HKL0-F1
#
_cell.length_a   1.000
_cell.length_b   1.000
_cell.length_c   1.000
_cell.angle_alpha   90.00
_cell.angle_beta   90.00
_cell.angle_gamma   90.00
#
_symmetry.space_group_name_H-M   'P 1'
#
loop_
_entity.id
_entity.type
_entity.pdbx_description
1 polymer ?
#
loop_
_entity_poly.entity_id
_entity_poly.type
_entity_poly.pdbx_seq_one_letter_code
_entity_poly.pdbx_strand_id
1 'polypeptide(L)'
;MGWKSTGGCSPYGPRKPVNDFSCTKMVPHGHSGYCEVEDTDTGERFRVMRRYCSSSRWEMSFRCSDASNFVNFHFKAREAADNALTPGFALPNIQNATNEQQRDGIVMVVYPKLIPSAYATIKTLREVLGCRLPIEIWYRKAEMNADPNAMKPLSALAADNETSTMSFHEITDWHASGYGAKVFAIYNSYFERILFLDADNVPSRDPTFLFSSPEFVENGAVFWPDFWHPGRTIFNIHSQSLLWELIDMPFINMFEQESGQLLIDRRRHAEALELVKFYTFHRPSHFDYMKLVHGDKDLFRLAWLKLGAPFHMIKAPPALAGKTINESFCGLTMVQHDAQGEVLFLHRNSHKLLGEPLREEVDYRSRAIARSRKKAEIRTRYRNEGKEIPPWSELDALVQAEETPAPTIEPPEPDGYPDSIVWTHLLSFNSTSKQENYYVKTYNADPEFPKSQNCYGERNVSKSKHFYAQEVADLPFAGLETDLRRFAAEAVEIKKA
;
A
#
# COMPACT_ATOMS: atom_id res chain seq x y z
N MET A 1 33.75 -6.32 -17.08
CA MET A 1 34.95 -5.47 -16.94
C MET A 1 34.99 -4.74 -15.60
N GLY A 2 34.00 -3.91 -15.28
CA GLY A 2 33.94 -3.20 -13.99
C GLY A 2 33.28 -1.83 -14.09
N TRP A 3 33.36 -1.05 -13.01
CA TRP A 3 32.79 0.29 -12.94
C TRP A 3 33.70 1.33 -13.58
N LYS A 4 33.12 2.20 -14.40
CA LYS A 4 33.76 3.29 -15.11
C LYS A 4 33.19 4.62 -14.63
N SER A 5 33.95 5.36 -13.80
CA SER A 5 33.49 6.63 -13.20
C SER A 5 33.62 7.84 -14.13
N THR A 6 32.60 8.68 -14.18
CA THR A 6 32.57 9.91 -14.99
C THR A 6 32.36 11.16 -14.12
N GLY A 7 32.70 12.33 -14.66
CA GLY A 7 32.45 13.64 -14.05
C GLY A 7 31.11 14.26 -14.46
N GLY A 8 30.77 15.41 -13.88
CA GLY A 8 29.59 16.19 -14.26
C GLY A 8 28.24 15.57 -13.90
N CYS A 9 28.22 14.66 -12.92
CA CYS A 9 27.02 13.95 -12.49
C CYS A 9 26.25 13.24 -13.61
N SER A 10 26.95 12.84 -14.68
CA SER A 10 26.37 12.23 -15.86
C SER A 10 27.17 10.99 -16.28
N PRO A 11 26.51 9.88 -16.67
CA PRO A 11 27.21 8.70 -17.20
C PRO A 11 27.90 8.98 -18.54
N TYR A 12 27.58 10.10 -19.19
CA TYR A 12 28.17 10.55 -20.45
C TYR A 12 29.22 11.65 -20.25
N GLY A 13 29.51 12.02 -19.01
CA GLY A 13 30.50 13.04 -18.69
C GLY A 13 31.95 12.57 -18.88
N PRO A 14 32.94 13.45 -18.65
CA PRO A 14 34.35 13.14 -18.84
C PRO A 14 34.80 11.99 -17.94
N ARG A 15 35.61 11.06 -18.45
CA ARG A 15 36.13 9.90 -17.70
C ARG A 15 36.97 10.35 -16.49
N LYS A 16 36.82 9.64 -15.37
CA LYS A 16 37.62 9.78 -14.14
C LYS A 16 38.23 8.43 -13.74
N PRO A 17 39.28 7.94 -14.44
CA PRO A 17 39.81 6.59 -14.25
C PRO A 17 40.31 6.28 -12.83
N VAL A 18 40.76 7.31 -12.09
CA VAL A 18 41.20 7.20 -10.69
C VAL A 18 40.06 6.68 -9.76
N ASN A 19 38.81 6.88 -10.18
CA ASN A 19 37.61 6.46 -9.44
C ASN A 19 36.93 5.22 -10.05
N ASP A 20 37.61 4.49 -10.94
CA ASP A 20 37.11 3.21 -11.44
C ASP A 20 37.17 2.14 -10.35
N PHE A 21 36.22 1.21 -10.39
CA PHE A 21 36.17 0.09 -9.45
C PHE A 21 36.14 -1.25 -10.19
N SER A 22 36.63 -2.29 -9.53
CA SER A 22 36.49 -3.66 -10.02
C SER A 22 35.02 -4.06 -10.10
N CYS A 23 34.74 -5.14 -10.84
CA CYS A 23 33.40 -5.67 -11.03
C CYS A 23 32.66 -6.00 -9.72
N THR A 24 33.40 -6.44 -8.70
CA THR A 24 32.86 -6.92 -7.42
C THR A 24 32.78 -5.85 -6.34
N LYS A 25 33.39 -4.69 -6.55
CA LYS A 25 33.39 -3.59 -5.58
C LYS A 25 32.07 -2.83 -5.66
N MET A 26 31.49 -2.53 -4.51
CA MET A 26 30.25 -1.75 -4.42
C MET A 26 30.50 -0.33 -4.92
N VAL A 27 29.62 0.14 -5.80
CA VAL A 27 29.65 1.53 -6.29
C VAL A 27 28.97 2.42 -5.26
N PRO A 28 29.66 3.42 -4.69
CA PRO A 28 29.06 4.30 -3.69
C PRO A 28 27.91 5.15 -4.24
N HIS A 29 27.08 5.65 -3.33
CA HIS A 29 26.06 6.66 -3.62
C HIS A 29 26.69 7.96 -4.13
N GLY A 30 25.99 8.68 -5.01
CA GLY A 30 26.43 9.98 -5.54
C GLY A 30 27.49 9.92 -6.64
N HIS A 31 27.98 8.74 -7.00
CA HIS A 31 28.92 8.57 -8.11
C HIS A 31 28.18 8.50 -9.45
N SER A 32 28.66 9.26 -10.44
CA SER A 32 28.26 9.09 -11.85
C SER A 32 29.22 8.18 -12.62
N GLY A 33 28.68 7.45 -13.59
CA GLY A 33 29.44 6.48 -14.39
C GLY A 33 28.56 5.38 -14.98
N TYR A 34 29.19 4.30 -15.41
CA TYR A 34 28.50 3.12 -15.96
C TYR A 34 29.28 1.85 -15.64
N CYS A 35 28.60 0.71 -15.68
CA CYS A 35 29.25 -0.59 -15.72
C CYS A 35 29.63 -0.92 -17.16
N GLU A 36 30.88 -1.31 -17.36
CA GLU A 36 31.37 -1.82 -18.62
C GLU A 36 31.36 -3.36 -18.58
N VAL A 37 30.61 -3.94 -19.50
CA VAL A 37 30.50 -5.39 -19.71
C VAL A 37 30.97 -5.73 -21.11
N GLU A 38 31.49 -6.94 -21.27
CA GLU A 38 31.98 -7.45 -22.55
C GLU A 38 31.22 -8.74 -22.80
N ASP A 39 30.65 -8.85 -23.99
CA ASP A 39 30.03 -10.09 -24.46
C ASP A 39 31.13 -11.10 -24.81
N THR A 40 31.03 -12.31 -24.26
CA THR A 40 32.10 -13.30 -24.35
C THR A 40 32.23 -13.94 -25.73
N ASP A 41 31.17 -13.90 -26.53
CA ASP A 41 31.11 -14.59 -27.82
C ASP A 41 31.56 -13.65 -28.95
N THR A 42 31.16 -12.39 -28.87
CA THR A 42 31.44 -11.35 -29.87
C THR A 42 32.64 -10.47 -29.52
N GLY A 43 33.00 -10.37 -28.23
CA GLY A 43 33.97 -9.41 -27.71
C GLY A 43 33.47 -7.96 -27.71
N GLU A 44 32.20 -7.72 -28.01
CA GLU A 44 31.62 -6.37 -28.01
C GLU A 44 31.47 -5.83 -26.58
N ARG A 45 31.72 -4.52 -26.40
CA ARG A 45 31.65 -3.86 -25.09
C ARG A 45 30.43 -2.98 -24.97
N PHE A 46 29.68 -3.18 -23.89
CA PHE A 46 28.46 -2.44 -23.60
C PHE A 46 28.61 -1.58 -22.34
N ARG A 47 27.93 -0.43 -22.36
CA ARG A 47 27.79 0.48 -21.22
C ARG A 47 26.39 0.34 -20.64
N VAL A 48 26.30 -0.23 -19.45
CA VAL A 48 25.05 -0.61 -18.79
C VAL A 48 25.03 -0.06 -17.37
N MET A 49 23.86 -0.07 -16.72
CA MET A 49 23.64 0.51 -15.39
C MET A 49 24.18 1.96 -15.32
N ARG A 50 23.72 2.80 -16.25
CA ARG A 50 24.21 4.17 -16.44
C ARG A 50 23.68 5.07 -15.35
N ARG A 51 24.58 5.72 -14.62
CA ARG A 51 24.22 6.52 -13.43
C ARG A 51 24.58 7.98 -13.53
N TYR A 52 23.59 8.78 -13.17
CA TYR A 52 23.72 10.14 -12.68
C TYR A 52 23.94 10.11 -11.16
N CYS A 53 24.37 11.23 -10.58
CA CYS A 53 24.56 11.34 -9.12
C CYS A 53 23.27 11.07 -8.34
N SER A 54 22.11 11.33 -8.95
CA SER A 54 20.76 11.20 -8.38
C SER A 54 20.08 9.86 -8.70
N SER A 55 20.69 8.96 -9.47
CA SER A 55 20.01 7.74 -9.99
C SER A 55 19.56 6.73 -8.91
N SER A 56 19.92 6.97 -7.65
CA SER A 56 19.79 6.02 -6.55
C SER A 56 19.57 6.75 -5.24
N ARG A 57 18.79 6.16 -4.32
CA ARG A 57 18.73 6.60 -2.93
C ARG A 57 20.05 6.30 -2.21
N TRP A 58 20.32 6.99 -1.10
CA TRP A 58 21.54 6.82 -0.31
C TRP A 58 21.71 5.40 0.26
N GLU A 59 20.61 4.67 0.46
CA GLU A 59 20.56 3.27 0.92
C GLU A 59 20.97 2.27 -0.19
N MET A 60 20.95 2.68 -1.46
CA MET A 60 21.21 1.78 -2.58
C MET A 60 22.71 1.65 -2.82
N SER A 61 23.16 0.39 -2.92
CA SER A 61 24.46 0.02 -3.48
C SER A 61 24.27 -1.15 -4.43
N PHE A 62 25.11 -1.23 -5.46
CA PHE A 62 25.15 -2.36 -6.37
C PHE A 62 26.60 -2.57 -6.85
N ARG A 63 26.84 -3.71 -7.49
CA ARG A 63 28.12 -4.07 -8.08
C ARG A 63 27.95 -4.21 -9.58
N CYS A 64 29.01 -3.98 -10.34
CA CYS A 64 28.96 -4.27 -11.78
C CYS A 64 28.87 -5.76 -12.09
N SER A 65 29.12 -6.64 -11.11
CA SER A 65 28.82 -8.07 -11.22
C SER A 65 27.32 -8.35 -11.36
N ASP A 66 26.47 -7.44 -10.90
CA ASP A 66 25.01 -7.58 -10.97
C ASP A 66 24.48 -7.20 -12.36
N ALA A 67 25.32 -6.59 -13.21
CA ALA A 67 24.94 -6.06 -14.51
C ALA A 67 24.32 -7.11 -15.43
N SER A 68 24.81 -8.36 -15.41
CA SER A 68 24.24 -9.44 -16.23
C SER A 68 22.77 -9.73 -15.87
N ASN A 69 22.43 -9.78 -14.57
CA ASN A 69 21.05 -9.97 -14.13
C ASN A 69 20.18 -8.75 -14.45
N PHE A 70 20.75 -7.55 -14.31
CA PHE A 70 20.07 -6.29 -14.60
C PHE A 70 19.70 -6.16 -16.09
N VAL A 71 20.65 -6.38 -17.00
CA VAL A 71 20.40 -6.24 -18.45
C VAL A 71 19.48 -7.34 -18.98
N ASN A 72 19.53 -8.53 -18.41
CA ASN A 72 18.64 -9.62 -18.82
C ASN A 72 17.22 -9.49 -18.25
N PHE A 73 16.97 -8.55 -17.34
CA PHE A 73 15.68 -8.41 -16.67
C PHE A 73 14.56 -8.09 -17.66
N HIS A 74 14.75 -7.13 -18.56
CA HIS A 74 13.70 -6.74 -19.50
C HIS A 74 13.36 -7.85 -20.51
N PHE A 75 14.33 -8.67 -20.91
CA PHE A 75 14.10 -9.84 -21.76
C PHE A 75 13.24 -10.88 -21.05
N LYS A 76 13.58 -11.23 -19.80
CA LYS A 76 12.78 -12.15 -18.97
C LYS A 76 11.39 -11.60 -18.67
N ALA A 77 11.28 -10.29 -18.49
CA ALA A 77 10.00 -9.62 -18.29
C ALA A 77 9.11 -9.74 -19.53
N ARG A 78 9.69 -9.56 -20.73
CA ARG A 78 8.95 -9.75 -21.99
C ARG A 78 8.54 -11.21 -22.20
N GLU A 79 9.46 -12.15 -21.96
CA GLU A 79 9.15 -13.59 -22.02
C GLU A 79 8.00 -13.98 -21.08
N ALA A 80 7.99 -13.44 -19.86
CA ALA A 80 6.90 -13.68 -18.91
C ALA A 80 5.56 -13.12 -19.42
N ALA A 81 5.56 -11.92 -20.00
CA ALA A 81 4.36 -11.33 -20.60
C ALA A 81 3.85 -12.14 -21.80
N ASP A 82 4.77 -12.58 -22.68
CA ASP A 82 4.45 -13.35 -23.90
C ASP A 82 3.78 -14.70 -23.58
N ASN A 83 3.93 -15.25 -22.37
CA ASN A 83 3.18 -16.44 -21.94
C ASN A 83 1.67 -16.24 -22.07
N ALA A 84 1.17 -15.02 -21.83
CA ALA A 84 -0.25 -14.72 -21.95
C ALA A 84 -0.77 -14.75 -23.40
N LEU A 85 0.13 -14.69 -24.39
CA LEU A 85 -0.19 -14.74 -25.82
C LEU A 85 -0.26 -16.18 -26.36
N THR A 86 0.10 -17.17 -25.54
CA THR A 86 0.07 -18.57 -25.97
C THR A 86 -1.38 -19.04 -26.21
N PRO A 87 -1.66 -19.77 -27.31
CA PRO A 87 -3.01 -20.27 -27.58
C PRO A 87 -3.57 -21.11 -26.43
N GLY A 88 -4.77 -20.76 -25.95
CA GLY A 88 -5.40 -21.44 -24.82
C GLY A 88 -4.98 -20.92 -23.44
N PHE A 89 -4.10 -19.91 -23.37
CA PHE A 89 -3.82 -19.24 -22.11
C PHE A 89 -5.10 -18.62 -21.53
N ALA A 90 -5.28 -18.80 -20.23
CA ALA A 90 -6.24 -18.04 -19.45
C ALA A 90 -5.67 -17.81 -18.06
N LEU A 91 -6.02 -16.68 -17.47
CA LEU A 91 -5.72 -16.44 -16.06
C LEU A 91 -6.48 -17.47 -15.19
N PRO A 92 -5.95 -17.79 -14.00
CA PRO A 92 -6.62 -18.66 -13.06
C PRO A 92 -8.05 -18.20 -12.79
N ASN A 93 -8.95 -19.18 -12.66
CA ASN A 93 -10.34 -19.01 -12.25
C ASN A 93 -11.25 -18.20 -13.20
N ILE A 94 -10.78 -17.80 -14.40
CA ILE A 94 -11.62 -17.12 -15.41
C ILE A 94 -12.48 -18.09 -16.24
N GLN A 95 -12.09 -19.37 -16.38
CA GLN A 95 -12.67 -20.28 -17.38
C GLN A 95 -14.10 -20.81 -17.10
N ASN A 96 -14.76 -20.38 -16.01
CA ASN A 96 -16.11 -20.84 -15.63
C ASN A 96 -17.15 -19.72 -15.45
N ALA A 97 -16.88 -18.50 -15.95
CA ALA A 97 -17.81 -17.38 -15.85
C ALA A 97 -18.98 -17.47 -16.87
N THR A 98 -19.73 -18.57 -16.87
CA THR A 98 -21.04 -18.65 -17.56
C THR A 98 -22.15 -17.99 -16.74
N ASN A 99 -21.91 -17.73 -15.46
CA ASN A 99 -22.80 -16.99 -14.59
C ASN A 99 -22.44 -15.50 -14.62
N GLU A 100 -23.37 -14.65 -15.08
CA GLU A 100 -23.26 -13.18 -15.00
C GLU A 100 -22.94 -12.67 -13.59
N GLN A 101 -23.29 -13.45 -12.55
CA GLN A 101 -23.01 -13.18 -11.13
C GLN A 101 -21.51 -13.19 -10.75
N GLN A 102 -20.62 -13.78 -11.57
CA GLN A 102 -19.18 -13.85 -11.31
C GLN A 102 -18.37 -12.88 -12.20
N ARG A 103 -19.05 -11.95 -12.87
CA ARG A 103 -18.36 -11.03 -13.78
C ARG A 103 -17.69 -9.87 -13.06
N ASP A 104 -18.40 -9.22 -12.14
CA ASP A 104 -17.95 -7.99 -11.47
C ASP A 104 -17.91 -8.19 -9.96
N GLY A 105 -16.83 -7.75 -9.32
CA GLY A 105 -16.76 -7.83 -7.87
C GLY A 105 -15.62 -7.04 -7.26
N ILE A 106 -15.65 -6.95 -5.94
CA ILE A 106 -14.62 -6.28 -5.15
C ILE A 106 -13.67 -7.33 -4.60
N VAL A 107 -12.37 -7.08 -4.69
CA VAL A 107 -11.33 -7.98 -4.15
C VAL A 107 -10.58 -7.23 -3.06
N MET A 108 -10.50 -7.84 -1.86
CA MET A 108 -9.78 -7.28 -0.72
C MET A 108 -8.78 -8.30 -0.17
N VAL A 109 -7.62 -7.81 0.27
CA VAL A 109 -6.66 -8.61 1.04
C VAL A 109 -6.69 -8.16 2.50
N VAL A 110 -6.78 -9.13 3.42
CA VAL A 110 -6.88 -8.85 4.87
C VAL A 110 -5.81 -9.60 5.67
N TYR A 111 -5.42 -8.98 6.79
CA TYR A 111 -4.56 -9.56 7.83
C TYR A 111 -5.04 -9.08 9.21
N PRO A 112 -4.60 -9.66 10.36
CA PRO A 112 -5.38 -9.57 11.60
C PRO A 112 -5.61 -8.14 12.10
N LYS A 113 -4.60 -7.27 11.93
CA LYS A 113 -4.67 -5.86 12.33
C LYS A 113 -5.65 -5.03 11.47
N LEU A 114 -5.92 -5.44 10.24
CA LEU A 114 -6.82 -4.73 9.32
C LEU A 114 -8.25 -5.28 9.30
N ILE A 115 -8.56 -6.33 10.07
CA ILE A 115 -9.92 -6.86 10.13
C ILE A 115 -10.94 -5.79 10.55
N PRO A 116 -10.71 -4.95 11.58
CA PRO A 116 -11.68 -3.92 11.95
C PRO A 116 -11.92 -2.91 10.83
N SER A 117 -10.86 -2.52 10.11
CA SER A 117 -10.96 -1.66 8.92
C SER A 117 -11.78 -2.35 7.81
N ALA A 118 -11.45 -3.60 7.46
CA ALA A 118 -12.18 -4.35 6.44
C ALA A 118 -13.67 -4.52 6.78
N TYR A 119 -13.97 -4.88 8.03
CA TYR A 119 -15.34 -5.01 8.53
C TYR A 119 -16.10 -3.68 8.39
N ALA A 120 -15.50 -2.57 8.83
CA ALA A 120 -16.10 -1.25 8.73
C ALA A 120 -16.35 -0.85 7.27
N THR A 121 -15.40 -1.07 6.38
CA THR A 121 -15.51 -0.79 4.94
C THR A 121 -16.64 -1.61 4.31
N ILE A 122 -16.70 -2.92 4.59
CA ILE A 122 -17.72 -3.81 4.02
C ILE A 122 -19.10 -3.44 4.55
N LYS A 123 -19.24 -3.20 5.86
CA LYS A 123 -20.52 -2.82 6.45
C LYS A 123 -21.01 -1.47 5.93
N THR A 124 -20.10 -0.52 5.72
CA THR A 124 -20.39 0.76 5.05
C THR A 124 -20.89 0.55 3.62
N LEU A 125 -20.21 -0.28 2.82
CA LEU A 125 -20.66 -0.63 1.47
C LEU A 125 -22.08 -1.20 1.48
N ARG A 126 -22.42 -2.06 2.44
CA ARG A 126 -23.72 -2.74 2.50
C ARG A 126 -24.85 -1.91 3.09
N GLU A 127 -24.61 -1.27 4.22
CA GLU A 127 -25.67 -0.61 5.03
C GLU A 127 -25.81 0.88 4.71
N VAL A 128 -24.70 1.57 4.43
CA VAL A 128 -24.70 3.02 4.20
C VAL A 128 -24.82 3.33 2.71
N LEU A 129 -24.07 2.63 1.87
CA LEU A 129 -23.99 2.91 0.44
C LEU A 129 -24.93 2.04 -0.42
N GLY A 130 -25.47 0.96 0.13
CA GLY A 130 -26.37 0.05 -0.58
C GLY A 130 -25.72 -0.77 -1.72
N CYS A 131 -24.38 -0.84 -1.76
CA CYS A 131 -23.63 -1.58 -2.77
C CYS A 131 -23.88 -3.09 -2.64
N ARG A 132 -24.16 -3.75 -3.77
CA ARG A 132 -24.44 -5.20 -3.85
C ARG A 132 -23.41 -6.02 -4.62
N LEU A 133 -22.30 -5.40 -5.03
CA LEU A 133 -21.20 -6.13 -5.67
C LEU A 133 -20.71 -7.27 -4.76
N PRO A 134 -20.52 -8.49 -5.28
CA PRO A 134 -19.94 -9.58 -4.52
C PRO A 134 -18.49 -9.25 -4.11
N ILE A 135 -18.06 -9.76 -2.96
CA ILE A 135 -16.73 -9.48 -2.38
C ILE A 135 -15.93 -10.78 -2.24
N GLU A 136 -14.69 -10.75 -2.69
CA GLU A 136 -13.67 -11.76 -2.40
C GLU A 136 -12.72 -11.25 -1.31
N ILE A 137 -12.61 -12.01 -0.23
CA ILE A 137 -11.65 -11.79 0.84
C ILE A 137 -10.50 -12.78 0.70
N TRP A 138 -9.31 -12.27 0.45
CA TRP A 138 -8.08 -13.05 0.36
C TRP A 138 -7.23 -12.85 1.62
N TYR A 139 -6.68 -13.93 2.18
CA TYR A 139 -5.86 -13.85 3.38
C TYR A 139 -4.77 -14.92 3.41
N ARG A 140 -3.65 -14.62 4.08
CA ARG A 140 -2.60 -15.60 4.32
C ARG A 140 -2.89 -16.36 5.60
N LYS A 141 -3.04 -17.68 5.51
CA LYS A 141 -3.29 -18.54 6.68
C LYS A 141 -2.24 -18.38 7.78
N ALA A 142 -0.97 -18.29 7.39
CA ALA A 142 0.14 -18.12 8.32
C ALA A 142 0.02 -16.83 9.17
N GLU A 143 -0.52 -15.75 8.59
CA GLU A 143 -0.74 -14.49 9.30
C GLU A 143 -2.00 -14.55 10.17
N MET A 144 -3.07 -15.21 9.69
CA MET A 144 -4.29 -15.42 10.49
C MET A 144 -4.07 -16.27 11.72
N ASN A 145 -3.20 -17.28 11.65
CA ASN A 145 -2.93 -18.17 12.77
C ASN A 145 -2.35 -17.46 14.01
N ALA A 146 -1.81 -16.25 13.86
CA ALA A 146 -1.36 -15.42 14.97
C ALA A 146 -2.52 -14.95 15.87
N ASP A 147 -3.75 -14.94 15.35
CA ASP A 147 -4.96 -14.55 16.05
C ASP A 147 -6.16 -15.37 15.55
N PRO A 148 -6.45 -16.52 16.19
CA PRO A 148 -7.48 -17.45 15.75
C PRO A 148 -8.90 -16.85 15.65
N ASN A 149 -9.15 -15.76 16.38
CA ASN A 149 -10.45 -15.09 16.40
C ASN A 149 -10.53 -13.94 15.37
N ALA A 150 -9.43 -13.61 14.69
CA ALA A 150 -9.39 -12.48 13.77
C ALA A 150 -10.44 -12.57 12.65
N MET A 151 -10.77 -13.75 12.15
CA MET A 151 -11.76 -13.88 11.07
C MET A 151 -13.22 -13.83 11.53
N LYS A 152 -13.51 -13.95 12.83
CA LYS A 152 -14.90 -13.99 13.35
C LYS A 152 -15.78 -12.84 12.83
N PRO A 153 -15.33 -11.57 12.81
CA PRO A 153 -16.18 -10.46 12.35
C PRO A 153 -16.57 -10.59 10.88
N LEU A 154 -15.62 -10.92 9.99
CA LEU A 154 -15.91 -11.08 8.57
C LEU A 154 -16.78 -12.32 8.31
N SER A 155 -16.58 -13.41 9.05
CA SER A 155 -17.44 -14.59 8.99
C SER A 155 -18.87 -14.28 9.45
N ALA A 156 -19.04 -13.39 10.43
CA ALA A 156 -20.36 -12.96 10.88
C ALA A 156 -21.10 -12.16 9.79
N LEU A 157 -20.41 -11.26 9.08
CA LEU A 157 -21.00 -10.55 7.92
C LEU A 157 -21.40 -11.52 6.82
N ALA A 158 -20.58 -12.53 6.55
CA ALA A 158 -20.85 -13.52 5.51
C ALA A 158 -21.99 -14.50 5.87
N ALA A 159 -22.35 -14.63 7.14
CA ALA A 159 -23.49 -15.45 7.56
C ALA A 159 -24.84 -14.80 7.18
N ASP A 160 -24.86 -13.49 6.96
CA ASP A 160 -26.02 -12.75 6.45
C ASP A 160 -26.11 -12.88 4.91
N ASN A 161 -26.54 -14.05 4.46
CA ASN A 161 -26.70 -14.40 3.04
C ASN A 161 -27.76 -13.55 2.32
N GLU A 162 -28.63 -12.85 3.04
CA GLU A 162 -29.67 -11.99 2.43
C GLU A 162 -29.08 -10.67 1.90
N THR A 163 -28.01 -10.17 2.53
CA THR A 163 -27.47 -8.84 2.23
C THR A 163 -26.07 -8.85 1.62
N SER A 164 -25.33 -9.96 1.75
CA SER A 164 -23.90 -10.01 1.42
C SER A 164 -23.47 -11.29 0.70
N THR A 165 -23.05 -11.14 -0.57
CA THR A 165 -22.32 -12.21 -1.27
C THR A 165 -20.82 -12.05 -1.00
N MET A 166 -20.29 -12.87 -0.11
CA MET A 166 -18.88 -12.88 0.27
C MET A 166 -18.26 -14.26 0.07
N SER A 167 -17.02 -14.31 -0.41
CA SER A 167 -16.22 -15.53 -0.51
C SER A 167 -14.83 -15.33 0.09
N PHE A 168 -14.24 -16.41 0.60
CA PHE A 168 -12.98 -16.38 1.35
C PHE A 168 -11.96 -17.31 0.70
N HIS A 169 -10.75 -16.80 0.47
CA HIS A 169 -9.71 -17.50 -0.28
C HIS A 169 -8.37 -17.46 0.47
N GLU A 170 -7.81 -18.64 0.71
CA GLU A 170 -6.49 -18.77 1.36
C GLU A 170 -5.35 -18.56 0.36
N ILE A 171 -4.42 -17.67 0.68
CA ILE A 171 -3.13 -17.53 0.00
C ILE A 171 -2.14 -18.50 0.64
N THR A 172 -1.80 -19.56 -0.09
CA THR A 172 -0.85 -20.60 0.36
C THR A 172 0.57 -20.40 -0.17
N ASP A 173 0.75 -19.57 -1.20
CA ASP A 173 2.08 -19.23 -1.71
C ASP A 173 2.84 -18.36 -0.69
N TRP A 174 3.99 -18.85 -0.24
CA TRP A 174 4.80 -18.16 0.74
C TRP A 174 5.46 -16.89 0.18
N HIS A 175 5.69 -16.82 -1.13
CA HIS A 175 6.23 -15.63 -1.79
C HIS A 175 5.22 -14.48 -1.87
N ALA A 176 3.92 -14.80 -1.87
CA ALA A 176 2.81 -13.85 -1.83
C ALA A 176 2.61 -13.27 -0.42
N SER A 177 3.63 -12.57 0.06
CA SER A 177 3.66 -11.90 1.37
C SER A 177 3.74 -10.38 1.22
N GLY A 178 3.26 -9.64 2.22
CA GLY A 178 3.20 -8.17 2.19
C GLY A 178 2.49 -7.68 0.93
N TYR A 179 3.13 -6.75 0.20
CA TYR A 179 2.64 -6.19 -1.05
C TYR A 179 2.34 -7.25 -2.14
N GLY A 180 3.02 -8.40 -2.13
CA GLY A 180 2.77 -9.46 -3.10
C GLY A 180 1.42 -10.15 -2.94
N ALA A 181 0.79 -10.09 -1.76
CA ALA A 181 -0.52 -10.70 -1.51
C ALA A 181 -1.61 -10.05 -2.37
N LYS A 182 -1.55 -8.72 -2.58
CA LYS A 182 -2.46 -7.97 -3.46
C LYS A 182 -2.38 -8.44 -4.90
N VAL A 183 -1.17 -8.49 -5.43
CA VAL A 183 -0.91 -8.97 -6.81
C VAL A 183 -1.38 -10.40 -6.98
N PHE A 184 -1.13 -11.26 -5.98
CA PHE A 184 -1.61 -12.64 -5.99
C PHE A 184 -3.15 -12.73 -6.03
N ALA A 185 -3.84 -11.97 -5.18
CA ALA A 185 -5.31 -11.95 -5.12
C ALA A 185 -5.92 -11.46 -6.44
N ILE A 186 -5.41 -10.36 -6.99
CA ILE A 186 -5.84 -9.83 -8.30
C ILE A 186 -5.59 -10.86 -9.41
N TYR A 187 -4.42 -11.51 -9.42
CA TYR A 187 -4.07 -12.48 -10.45
C TYR A 187 -4.93 -13.76 -10.36
N ASN A 188 -5.35 -14.19 -9.17
CA ASN A 188 -6.08 -15.43 -8.93
C ASN A 188 -7.58 -15.26 -8.62
N SER A 189 -8.12 -14.05 -8.70
CA SER A 189 -9.54 -13.78 -8.44
C SER A 189 -10.47 -14.66 -9.28
N TYR A 190 -11.70 -14.91 -8.81
CA TYR A 190 -12.74 -15.58 -9.60
C TYR A 190 -13.57 -14.59 -10.42
N PHE A 191 -13.48 -13.29 -10.13
CA PHE A 191 -14.14 -12.26 -10.94
C PHE A 191 -13.37 -11.93 -12.21
N GLU A 192 -14.05 -11.77 -13.33
CA GLU A 192 -13.43 -11.30 -14.59
C GLU A 192 -12.99 -9.83 -14.49
N ARG A 193 -13.87 -8.98 -13.96
CA ARG A 193 -13.67 -7.54 -13.80
C ARG A 193 -13.67 -7.22 -12.31
N ILE A 194 -12.57 -6.65 -11.83
CA ILE A 194 -12.36 -6.42 -10.41
C ILE A 194 -12.27 -4.94 -10.10
N LEU A 195 -12.86 -4.55 -8.97
CA LEU A 195 -12.42 -3.40 -8.19
C LEU A 195 -11.57 -3.95 -7.03
N PHE A 196 -10.25 -3.87 -7.15
CA PHE A 196 -9.41 -4.12 -5.99
C PHE A 196 -9.57 -2.95 -5.01
N LEU A 197 -9.66 -3.25 -3.71
CA LEU A 197 -9.81 -2.26 -2.65
C LEU A 197 -9.02 -2.70 -1.41
N ASP A 198 -8.07 -1.89 -0.97
CA ASP A 198 -7.38 -2.12 0.31
C ASP A 198 -8.38 -2.05 1.48
N ALA A 199 -8.09 -2.80 2.55
CA ALA A 199 -9.01 -2.95 3.69
C ALA A 199 -9.34 -1.63 4.42
N ASP A 200 -8.45 -0.65 4.32
CA ASP A 200 -8.54 0.69 4.89
C ASP A 200 -8.85 1.77 3.83
N ASN A 201 -9.37 1.37 2.67
CA ASN A 201 -9.83 2.28 1.62
C ASN A 201 -11.34 2.21 1.46
N VAL A 202 -12.03 3.32 1.74
CA VAL A 202 -13.50 3.36 1.82
C VAL A 202 -14.07 4.23 0.69
N PRO A 203 -15.06 3.74 -0.07
CA PRO A 203 -15.77 4.58 -1.02
C PRO A 203 -16.69 5.59 -0.33
N SER A 204 -16.81 6.79 -0.90
CA SER A 204 -17.75 7.83 -0.44
C SER A 204 -19.18 7.61 -0.95
N ARG A 205 -19.35 6.78 -2.00
CA ARG A 205 -20.62 6.42 -2.65
C ARG A 205 -20.53 5.03 -3.27
N ASP A 206 -21.66 4.44 -3.65
CA ASP A 206 -21.68 3.12 -4.30
C ASP A 206 -20.74 3.09 -5.53
N PRO A 207 -19.69 2.26 -5.54
CA PRO A 207 -18.71 2.21 -6.62
C PRO A 207 -19.17 1.39 -7.83
N THR A 208 -20.37 0.80 -7.82
CA THR A 208 -20.87 -0.10 -8.89
C THR A 208 -20.84 0.56 -10.28
N PHE A 209 -21.10 1.87 -10.36
CA PHE A 209 -21.08 2.62 -11.61
C PHE A 209 -19.72 2.60 -12.34
N LEU A 210 -18.62 2.31 -11.63
CA LEU A 210 -17.28 2.24 -12.22
C LEU A 210 -17.20 1.18 -13.33
N PHE A 211 -17.91 0.05 -13.19
CA PHE A 211 -17.89 -1.03 -14.19
C PHE A 211 -18.61 -0.70 -15.50
N SER A 212 -19.39 0.38 -15.52
CA SER A 212 -20.08 0.91 -16.70
C SER A 212 -19.61 2.32 -17.08
N SER A 213 -18.58 2.84 -16.41
CA SER A 213 -18.04 4.15 -16.73
C SER A 213 -17.39 4.15 -18.12
N PRO A 214 -17.44 5.28 -18.87
CA PRO A 214 -16.81 5.37 -20.18
C PRO A 214 -15.32 5.02 -20.15
N GLU A 215 -14.62 5.46 -19.09
CA GLU A 215 -13.20 5.23 -18.88
C GLU A 215 -12.88 3.74 -18.80
N PHE A 216 -13.69 2.98 -18.06
CA PHE A 216 -13.49 1.55 -17.91
C PHE A 216 -13.95 0.75 -19.12
N VAL A 217 -15.10 1.09 -19.71
CA VAL A 217 -15.62 0.39 -20.90
C VAL A 217 -14.65 0.54 -22.08
N GLU A 218 -14.12 1.74 -22.29
CA GLU A 218 -13.16 2.01 -23.36
C GLU A 218 -11.81 1.31 -23.13
N ASN A 219 -11.26 1.38 -21.93
CA ASN A 219 -9.88 0.98 -21.67
C ASN A 219 -9.73 -0.40 -21.01
N GLY A 220 -10.73 -0.86 -20.26
CA GLY A 220 -10.67 -2.07 -19.45
C GLY A 220 -9.78 -1.96 -18.21
N ALA A 221 -9.19 -0.79 -17.95
CA ALA A 221 -8.42 -0.52 -16.75
C ALA A 221 -8.54 0.95 -16.34
N VAL A 222 -8.79 1.22 -15.06
CA VAL A 222 -8.80 2.56 -14.48
C VAL A 222 -7.89 2.57 -13.26
N PHE A 223 -6.97 3.54 -13.22
CA PHE A 223 -5.98 3.73 -12.18
C PHE A 223 -6.09 5.13 -11.59
N TRP A 224 -5.69 5.24 -10.31
CA TRP A 224 -5.70 6.50 -9.59
C TRP A 224 -4.27 7.00 -9.32
N PRO A 225 -4.05 8.33 -9.37
CA PRO A 225 -2.77 8.90 -9.04
C PRO A 225 -2.49 8.79 -7.54
N ASP A 226 -1.22 8.63 -7.20
CA ASP A 226 -0.68 8.83 -5.86
C ASP A 226 -0.25 10.31 -5.69
N PHE A 227 0.14 10.71 -4.48
CA PHE A 227 0.71 12.02 -4.19
C PHE A 227 1.97 12.36 -4.99
N TRP A 228 2.71 11.35 -5.44
CA TRP A 228 4.03 11.59 -6.01
C TRP A 228 4.01 11.77 -7.52
N HIS A 229 4.50 12.92 -7.94
CA HIS A 229 4.89 13.19 -9.32
C HIS A 229 6.43 13.09 -9.43
N PRO A 230 7.01 12.68 -10.57
CA PRO A 230 8.47 12.49 -10.73
C PRO A 230 9.35 13.65 -10.28
N GLY A 231 8.86 14.90 -10.37
CA GLY A 231 9.58 16.07 -9.87
C GLY A 231 9.62 16.23 -8.34
N ARG A 232 8.80 15.47 -7.60
CA ARG A 232 8.61 15.54 -6.14
C ARG A 232 8.52 14.15 -5.48
N THR A 233 8.91 13.09 -6.20
CA THR A 233 8.83 11.70 -5.72
C THR A 233 9.77 11.43 -4.55
N ILE A 234 9.33 10.60 -3.62
CA ILE A 234 10.16 10.04 -2.56
C ILE A 234 10.64 8.62 -2.88
N PHE A 235 10.19 7.99 -3.97
CA PHE A 235 10.41 6.57 -4.29
C PHE A 235 11.39 6.32 -5.44
N ASN A 236 12.23 7.31 -5.78
CA ASN A 236 13.26 7.20 -6.83
C ASN A 236 12.69 6.99 -8.26
N ILE A 237 11.44 7.39 -8.51
CA ILE A 237 10.77 7.30 -9.83
C ILE A 237 10.86 8.66 -10.55
N HIS A 238 12.08 9.08 -10.88
CA HIS A 238 12.36 10.32 -11.62
C HIS A 238 13.18 10.04 -12.88
N SER A 239 13.38 11.04 -13.74
CA SER A 239 13.98 10.91 -15.08
C SER A 239 15.40 10.33 -15.12
N GLN A 240 16.12 10.33 -13.99
CA GLN A 240 17.49 9.84 -13.89
C GLN A 240 17.58 8.49 -13.17
N SER A 241 16.46 7.89 -12.79
CA SER A 241 16.41 6.60 -12.12
C SER A 241 16.91 5.46 -13.00
N LEU A 242 17.59 4.49 -12.40
CA LEU A 242 17.96 3.23 -13.08
C LEU A 242 16.74 2.37 -13.45
N LEU A 243 15.55 2.69 -12.91
CA LEU A 243 14.29 2.04 -13.25
C LEU A 243 14.08 1.94 -14.76
N TRP A 244 14.29 3.06 -15.47
CA TRP A 244 13.99 3.18 -16.89
C TRP A 244 14.90 2.30 -17.76
N GLU A 245 16.16 2.15 -17.37
CA GLU A 245 17.07 1.21 -18.02
C GLU A 245 16.73 -0.24 -17.67
N LEU A 246 16.36 -0.53 -16.41
CA LEU A 246 16.01 -1.87 -15.94
C LEU A 246 14.83 -2.46 -16.73
N ILE A 247 13.76 -1.67 -16.90
CA ILE A 247 12.54 -2.12 -17.59
C ILE A 247 12.58 -1.81 -19.09
N ASP A 248 13.66 -1.23 -19.59
CA ASP A 248 13.85 -0.84 -20.99
C ASP A 248 12.70 0.04 -21.51
N MET A 249 12.52 1.19 -20.85
CA MET A 249 11.50 2.18 -21.21
C MET A 249 12.06 3.60 -21.17
N PRO A 250 11.57 4.51 -22.02
CA PRO A 250 11.84 5.93 -21.83
C PRO A 250 11.19 6.43 -20.53
N PHE A 251 11.75 7.50 -19.97
CA PHE A 251 11.13 8.21 -18.84
C PHE A 251 9.76 8.76 -19.25
N ILE A 252 8.75 8.55 -18.40
CA ILE A 252 7.40 9.07 -18.59
C ILE A 252 7.06 10.01 -17.43
N ASN A 253 6.80 11.27 -17.77
CA ASN A 253 6.46 12.32 -16.82
C ASN A 253 4.95 12.34 -16.54
N MET A 254 4.51 11.50 -15.60
CA MET A 254 3.13 11.45 -15.12
C MET A 254 3.12 11.09 -13.63
N PHE A 255 1.98 11.27 -12.95
CA PHE A 255 1.82 10.81 -11.57
C PHE A 255 2.14 9.32 -11.43
N GLU A 256 2.78 8.97 -10.32
CA GLU A 256 2.82 7.59 -9.85
C GLU A 256 1.39 7.11 -9.55
N GLN A 257 1.18 5.81 -9.63
CA GLN A 257 -0.12 5.19 -9.41
C GLN A 257 -0.24 4.73 -7.95
N GLU A 258 -1.41 4.91 -7.34
CA GLU A 258 -1.78 4.30 -6.05
C GLU A 258 -2.39 2.93 -6.32
N SER A 259 -1.97 1.89 -5.59
CA SER A 259 -2.49 0.53 -5.74
C SER A 259 -3.55 0.16 -4.70
N GLY A 260 -3.88 1.07 -3.79
CA GLY A 260 -4.95 0.92 -2.80
C GLY A 260 -6.34 0.73 -3.41
N GLN A 261 -6.52 1.09 -4.68
CA GLN A 261 -7.68 0.72 -5.46
C GLN A 261 -7.36 0.73 -6.95
N LEU A 262 -7.86 -0.28 -7.66
CA LEU A 262 -7.63 -0.49 -9.10
C LEU A 262 -8.88 -1.11 -9.70
N LEU A 263 -9.28 -0.67 -10.89
CA LEU A 263 -10.37 -1.28 -11.64
C LEU A 263 -9.80 -1.94 -12.89
N ILE A 264 -9.94 -3.26 -13.01
CA ILE A 264 -9.26 -4.04 -14.06
C ILE A 264 -10.20 -5.11 -14.64
N ASP A 265 -10.33 -5.13 -15.97
CA ASP A 265 -10.79 -6.28 -16.74
C ASP A 265 -9.60 -7.23 -16.93
N ARG A 266 -9.57 -8.31 -16.14
CA ARG A 266 -8.44 -9.23 -16.08
C ARG A 266 -8.26 -9.98 -17.38
N ARG A 267 -9.37 -10.34 -18.04
CA ARG A 267 -9.32 -11.08 -19.31
C ARG A 267 -8.73 -10.23 -20.43
N ARG A 268 -9.11 -8.96 -20.52
CA ARG A 268 -8.57 -8.01 -21.50
C ARG A 268 -7.10 -7.66 -21.25
N HIS A 269 -6.66 -7.70 -19.99
CA HIS A 269 -5.31 -7.29 -19.57
C HIS A 269 -4.44 -8.44 -19.05
N ALA A 270 -4.64 -9.65 -19.58
CA ALA A 270 -3.92 -10.83 -19.13
C ALA A 270 -2.38 -10.73 -19.31
N GLU A 271 -1.91 -10.19 -20.43
CA GLU A 271 -0.48 -9.96 -20.70
C GLU A 271 0.14 -9.00 -19.68
N ALA A 272 -0.59 -7.92 -19.35
CA ALA A 272 -0.13 -6.94 -18.38
C ALA A 272 -0.11 -7.50 -16.95
N LEU A 273 -1.08 -8.34 -16.60
CA LEU A 273 -1.10 -9.03 -15.29
C LEU A 273 0.02 -10.05 -15.14
N GLU A 274 0.38 -10.79 -16.20
CA GLU A 274 1.58 -11.65 -16.20
C GLU A 274 2.85 -10.84 -15.97
N LEU A 275 2.96 -9.66 -16.58
CA LEU A 275 4.09 -8.76 -16.37
C LEU A 275 4.16 -8.20 -14.93
N VAL A 276 3.03 -7.80 -14.34
CA VAL A 276 2.98 -7.36 -12.92
C VAL A 276 3.39 -8.49 -11.97
N LYS A 277 2.90 -9.70 -12.23
CA LYS A 277 3.26 -10.90 -11.48
C LYS A 277 4.77 -11.17 -11.59
N PHE A 278 5.34 -11.05 -12.79
CA PHE A 278 6.79 -11.15 -12.97
C PHE A 278 7.54 -10.08 -12.16
N TYR A 279 7.16 -8.81 -12.26
CA TYR A 279 7.79 -7.72 -11.50
C TYR A 279 7.76 -7.95 -9.98
N THR A 280 6.68 -8.54 -9.48
CA THR A 280 6.46 -8.77 -8.05
C THR A 280 7.23 -9.98 -7.52
N PHE A 281 7.21 -11.09 -8.26
CA PHE A 281 7.71 -12.38 -7.77
C PHE A 281 9.07 -12.77 -8.32
N HIS A 282 9.61 -12.09 -9.33
CA HIS A 282 10.94 -12.36 -9.84
C HIS A 282 12.01 -12.20 -8.75
N ARG A 283 12.97 -13.12 -8.72
CA ARG A 283 14.10 -13.10 -7.78
C ARG A 283 15.42 -13.21 -8.56
N PRO A 284 16.43 -12.38 -8.22
CA PRO A 284 16.41 -11.32 -7.20
C PRO A 284 15.47 -10.16 -7.58
N SER A 285 14.84 -9.53 -6.58
CA SER A 285 13.98 -8.35 -6.79
C SER A 285 14.86 -7.12 -6.98
N HIS A 286 15.05 -6.71 -8.24
CA HIS A 286 15.81 -5.49 -8.56
C HIS A 286 15.12 -4.24 -8.00
N PHE A 287 13.78 -4.21 -7.98
CA PHE A 287 13.02 -3.09 -7.42
C PHE A 287 13.32 -2.88 -5.93
N ASP A 288 13.31 -3.95 -5.12
CA ASP A 288 13.53 -3.85 -3.68
C ASP A 288 15.00 -3.68 -3.31
N TYR A 289 15.88 -4.43 -3.98
CA TYR A 289 17.33 -4.40 -3.74
C TYR A 289 17.92 -3.04 -4.12
N MET A 290 17.50 -2.48 -5.26
CA MET A 290 17.99 -1.19 -5.75
C MET A 290 17.09 0.00 -5.36
N LYS A 291 16.02 -0.23 -4.59
CA LYS A 291 15.08 0.83 -4.13
C LYS A 291 14.55 1.68 -5.30
N LEU A 292 14.14 1.03 -6.38
CA LEU A 292 13.68 1.69 -7.62
C LEU A 292 12.18 1.96 -7.64
N VAL A 293 11.40 1.09 -6.98
CA VAL A 293 9.95 1.20 -6.81
C VAL A 293 9.63 0.74 -5.38
N HIS A 294 8.61 1.31 -4.76
CA HIS A 294 8.16 0.91 -3.42
C HIS A 294 7.01 -0.09 -3.51
N GLY A 295 7.30 -1.37 -3.26
CA GLY A 295 6.26 -2.41 -3.24
C GLY A 295 5.58 -2.60 -4.59
N ASP A 296 4.29 -2.91 -4.55
CA ASP A 296 3.42 -3.12 -5.71
C ASP A 296 2.88 -1.83 -6.34
N LYS A 297 2.96 -0.73 -5.58
CA LYS A 297 2.31 0.56 -5.84
C LYS A 297 2.26 0.94 -7.31
N ASP A 298 3.41 1.03 -7.98
CA ASP A 298 3.52 1.55 -9.34
C ASP A 298 3.72 0.46 -10.40
N LEU A 299 3.75 -0.82 -9.98
CA LEU A 299 4.04 -1.95 -10.88
C LEU A 299 2.96 -2.15 -11.95
N PHE A 300 1.68 -1.89 -11.61
CA PHE A 300 0.59 -1.98 -12.59
C PHE A 300 0.74 -0.91 -13.66
N ARG A 301 0.92 0.37 -13.29
CA ARG A 301 1.19 1.45 -14.24
C ARG A 301 2.39 1.14 -15.14
N LEU A 302 3.50 0.67 -14.57
CA LEU A 302 4.71 0.35 -15.35
C LEU A 302 4.48 -0.79 -16.35
N ALA A 303 3.78 -1.86 -15.95
CA ALA A 303 3.47 -2.97 -16.84
C ALA A 303 2.56 -2.55 -18.01
N TRP A 304 1.52 -1.76 -17.73
CA TRP A 304 0.63 -1.25 -18.79
C TRP A 304 1.37 -0.35 -19.77
N LEU A 305 2.21 0.56 -19.27
CA LEU A 305 3.01 1.43 -20.11
C LEU A 305 4.06 0.66 -20.94
N LYS A 306 4.70 -0.38 -20.37
CA LYS A 306 5.67 -1.21 -21.09
C LYS A 306 5.05 -1.90 -22.29
N LEU A 307 3.82 -2.39 -22.14
CA LEU A 307 3.10 -3.15 -23.16
C LEU A 307 2.25 -2.29 -24.08
N GLY A 308 2.12 -0.99 -23.80
CA GLY A 308 1.18 -0.11 -24.51
C GLY A 308 -0.29 -0.52 -24.31
N ALA A 309 -0.59 -1.20 -23.21
CA ALA A 309 -1.95 -1.64 -22.89
C ALA A 309 -2.83 -0.43 -22.53
N PRO A 310 -4.10 -0.37 -22.99
CA PRO A 310 -4.97 0.77 -22.72
C PRO A 310 -5.34 0.84 -21.24
N PHE A 311 -5.27 2.03 -20.64
CA PHE A 311 -5.79 2.32 -19.31
C PHE A 311 -6.17 3.79 -19.22
N HIS A 312 -7.09 4.10 -18.31
CA HIS A 312 -7.40 5.47 -17.92
C HIS A 312 -6.72 5.81 -16.60
N MET A 313 -5.87 6.83 -16.58
CA MET A 313 -5.39 7.45 -15.33
C MET A 313 -6.32 8.59 -14.96
N ILE A 314 -6.91 8.53 -13.76
CA ILE A 314 -7.71 9.64 -13.23
C ILE A 314 -6.86 10.91 -13.19
N LYS A 315 -7.41 11.98 -13.77
CA LYS A 315 -6.67 13.25 -13.95
C LYS A 315 -6.67 14.14 -12.72
N ALA A 316 -7.69 14.03 -11.89
CA ALA A 316 -7.82 14.82 -10.66
C ALA A 316 -6.69 14.43 -9.69
N PRO A 317 -5.84 15.39 -9.26
CA PRO A 317 -4.81 15.12 -8.26
C PRO A 317 -5.45 14.64 -6.94
N PRO A 318 -4.75 13.81 -6.16
CA PRO A 318 -5.25 13.42 -4.85
C PRO A 318 -5.43 14.63 -3.91
N ALA A 319 -6.44 14.56 -3.07
CA ALA A 319 -6.65 15.46 -1.94
C ALA A 319 -6.24 14.76 -0.63
N LEU A 320 -6.33 15.46 0.50
CA LEU A 320 -6.02 14.91 1.82
C LEU A 320 -7.14 15.21 2.81
N ALA A 321 -7.70 14.17 3.42
CA ALA A 321 -8.55 14.33 4.60
C ALA A 321 -7.68 14.25 5.86
N GLY A 322 -7.98 15.12 6.83
CA GLY A 322 -7.16 15.26 8.02
C GLY A 322 -7.78 16.16 9.07
N LYS A 323 -7.03 16.30 10.18
CA LYS A 323 -7.45 17.08 11.34
C LYS A 323 -6.75 18.44 11.33
N THR A 324 -7.47 19.48 11.69
CA THR A 324 -6.90 20.81 11.94
C THR A 324 -7.00 21.14 13.42
N ILE A 325 -5.87 21.47 14.05
CA ILE A 325 -5.78 21.91 15.45
C ILE A 325 -4.98 23.22 15.46
N ASN A 326 -5.53 24.30 16.01
CA ASN A 326 -4.86 25.61 16.08
C ASN A 326 -4.27 26.06 14.72
N GLU A 327 -5.04 25.97 13.63
CA GLU A 327 -4.61 26.24 12.24
C GLU A 327 -3.50 25.32 11.68
N SER A 328 -3.04 24.33 12.44
CA SER A 328 -2.11 23.28 12.03
C SER A 328 -2.90 22.12 11.45
N PHE A 329 -2.89 21.97 10.14
CA PHE A 329 -3.48 20.81 9.46
C PHE A 329 -2.53 19.61 9.52
N CYS A 330 -3.09 18.40 9.61
CA CYS A 330 -2.37 17.14 9.46
C CYS A 330 -3.20 16.17 8.61
N GLY A 331 -2.78 15.97 7.35
CA GLY A 331 -3.40 15.00 6.44
C GLY A 331 -3.00 13.58 6.81
N LEU A 332 -4.00 12.71 6.98
CA LEU A 332 -3.85 11.33 7.47
C LEU A 332 -4.56 10.30 6.58
N THR A 333 -5.32 10.77 5.58
CA THR A 333 -6.07 9.96 4.63
C THR A 333 -5.87 10.54 3.24
N MET A 334 -5.46 9.71 2.29
CA MET A 334 -5.42 10.07 0.88
C MET A 334 -6.86 10.06 0.34
N VAL A 335 -7.24 11.13 -0.35
CA VAL A 335 -8.56 11.26 -0.96
C VAL A 335 -8.41 11.28 -2.46
N GLN A 336 -9.16 10.42 -3.15
CA GLN A 336 -9.07 10.24 -4.59
C GLN A 336 -10.44 10.38 -5.23
N HIS A 337 -10.43 10.84 -6.47
CA HIS A 337 -11.63 11.30 -7.17
C HIS A 337 -12.03 10.34 -8.28
N ASP A 338 -13.26 10.47 -8.78
CA ASP A 338 -13.65 9.88 -10.05
C ASP A 338 -13.20 10.73 -11.25
N ALA A 339 -13.62 10.33 -12.45
CA ALA A 339 -13.27 11.03 -13.69
C ALA A 339 -13.96 12.39 -13.82
N GLN A 340 -15.01 12.65 -13.03
CA GLN A 340 -15.72 13.92 -12.96
C GLN A 340 -15.08 14.88 -11.94
N GLY A 341 -14.14 14.39 -11.12
CA GLY A 341 -13.46 15.17 -10.09
C GLY A 341 -14.15 15.14 -8.73
N GLU A 342 -15.17 14.30 -8.56
CA GLU A 342 -15.87 14.14 -7.29
C GLU A 342 -15.11 13.16 -6.39
N VAL A 343 -15.11 13.40 -5.08
CA VAL A 343 -14.46 12.50 -4.10
C VAL A 343 -15.12 11.12 -4.17
N LEU A 344 -14.31 10.08 -4.37
CA LEU A 344 -14.78 8.71 -4.47
C LEU A 344 -14.13 7.77 -3.45
N PHE A 345 -12.83 7.89 -3.20
CA PHE A 345 -12.10 6.96 -2.31
C PHE A 345 -11.38 7.70 -1.19
N LEU A 346 -11.48 7.18 0.02
CA LEU A 346 -10.81 7.68 1.22
C LEU A 346 -9.92 6.58 1.79
N HIS A 347 -8.63 6.64 1.45
CA HIS A 347 -7.62 5.65 1.82
C HIS A 347 -6.86 6.07 3.08
N ARG A 348 -7.12 5.39 4.20
CA ARG A 348 -6.50 5.63 5.52
C ARG A 348 -5.09 5.05 5.61
N ASN A 349 -4.18 5.57 4.77
CA ASN A 349 -2.80 5.11 4.63
C ASN A 349 -1.89 5.35 5.87
N SER A 350 -2.32 6.16 6.85
CA SER A 350 -1.59 6.43 8.09
C SER A 350 -2.34 5.93 9.34
N HIS A 351 -3.54 6.48 9.60
CA HIS A 351 -4.38 6.13 10.76
C HIS A 351 -5.43 5.07 10.38
N LYS A 352 -5.06 3.79 10.50
CA LYS A 352 -5.96 2.64 10.27
C LYS A 352 -7.05 2.57 11.36
N LEU A 353 -8.22 2.03 11.03
CA LEU A 353 -9.27 1.74 12.01
C LEU A 353 -8.97 0.44 12.72
N LEU A 354 -8.79 0.50 14.04
CA LEU A 354 -8.44 -0.64 14.87
C LEU A 354 -9.61 -1.13 15.73
N GLY A 355 -10.66 -0.31 15.90
CA GLY A 355 -11.77 -0.61 16.81
C GLY A 355 -11.36 -0.62 18.28
N GLU A 356 -10.14 -0.18 18.59
CA GLU A 356 -9.56 -0.12 19.93
C GLU A 356 -8.71 1.15 20.07
N PRO A 357 -8.59 1.73 21.28
CA PRO A 357 -7.82 2.95 21.48
C PRO A 357 -6.36 2.75 21.07
N LEU A 358 -5.80 3.73 20.34
CA LEU A 358 -4.40 3.71 19.96
C LEU A 358 -3.53 3.91 21.22
N ARG A 359 -2.63 2.96 21.49
CA ARG A 359 -1.78 2.94 22.69
C ARG A 359 -0.31 2.99 22.35
N GLU A 360 0.50 3.48 23.28
CA GLU A 360 1.95 3.52 23.15
C GLU A 360 2.54 2.13 22.90
N GLU A 361 3.61 2.07 22.09
CA GLU A 361 4.34 0.83 21.90
C GLU A 361 4.90 0.34 23.23
N VAL A 362 4.68 -0.95 23.48
CA VAL A 362 5.11 -1.60 24.71
C VAL A 362 6.42 -2.31 24.45
N ASP A 363 7.44 -2.01 25.24
CA ASP A 363 8.64 -2.84 25.29
C ASP A 363 8.28 -4.20 25.91
N TYR A 364 8.03 -5.18 25.05
CA TYR A 364 7.67 -6.54 25.43
C TYR A 364 8.72 -7.21 26.33
N ARG A 365 10.01 -6.88 26.18
CA ARG A 365 11.06 -7.44 27.04
C ARG A 365 10.93 -6.88 28.45
N SER A 366 10.78 -5.57 28.57
CA SER A 366 10.57 -4.91 29.86
C SER A 366 9.27 -5.38 30.52
N ARG A 367 8.19 -5.52 29.75
CA ARG A 367 6.90 -6.05 30.24
C ARG A 367 6.99 -7.50 30.68
N ALA A 368 7.67 -8.37 29.93
CA ALA A 368 7.90 -9.75 30.33
C ALA A 368 8.72 -9.86 31.63
N ILE A 369 9.75 -9.01 31.79
CA ILE A 369 10.53 -8.92 33.03
C ILE A 369 9.63 -8.46 34.20
N ALA A 370 8.79 -7.44 33.99
CA ALA A 370 7.86 -6.95 35.01
C ALA A 370 6.85 -8.04 35.42
N ARG A 371 6.26 -8.75 34.45
CA ARG A 371 5.39 -9.91 34.72
C ARG A 371 6.11 -10.98 35.54
N SER A 372 7.35 -11.31 35.19
CA SER A 372 8.15 -12.30 35.93
C SER A 372 8.40 -11.87 37.38
N ARG A 373 8.75 -10.59 37.60
CA ARG A 373 8.92 -10.02 38.94
C ARG A 373 7.63 -10.08 39.75
N LYS A 374 6.50 -9.69 39.16
CA LYS A 374 5.19 -9.71 39.82
C LYS A 374 4.77 -11.13 40.21
N LYS A 375 4.98 -12.12 39.33
CA LYS A 375 4.76 -13.54 39.65
C LYS A 375 5.62 -13.97 40.85
N ALA A 376 6.89 -13.58 40.89
CA ALA A 376 7.79 -13.89 42.01
C ALA A 376 7.34 -13.23 43.33
N GLU A 377 6.88 -11.98 43.28
CA GLU A 377 6.32 -11.25 44.42
C GLU A 377 5.07 -11.94 44.98
N ILE A 378 4.11 -12.30 44.11
CA ILE A 378 2.89 -13.02 44.52
C ILE A 378 3.26 -14.35 45.17
N ARG A 379 4.16 -15.13 44.56
CA ARG A 379 4.60 -16.41 45.13
C ARG A 379 5.29 -16.24 46.49
N THR A 380 6.07 -15.17 46.65
CA THR A 380 6.74 -14.86 47.94
C THR A 380 5.72 -14.47 49.00
N ARG A 381 4.72 -13.65 48.65
CA ARG A 381 3.64 -13.26 49.55
C ARG A 381 2.85 -14.47 50.04
N TYR A 382 2.44 -15.37 49.14
CA TYR A 382 1.70 -16.59 49.50
C TYR A 382 2.51 -17.50 50.41
N ARG A 383 3.82 -17.64 50.15
CA ARG A 383 4.73 -18.39 51.03
C ARG A 383 4.81 -17.80 52.43
N ASN A 384 4.90 -16.47 52.55
CA ASN A 384 4.97 -15.78 53.85
C ASN A 384 3.65 -15.85 54.62
N GLU A 385 2.51 -15.92 53.92
CA GLU A 385 1.18 -16.07 54.49
C GLU A 385 0.79 -17.53 54.80
N GLY A 386 1.67 -18.50 54.51
CA GLY A 386 1.39 -19.93 54.70
C GLY A 386 0.31 -20.48 53.77
N LYS A 387 0.00 -19.78 52.66
CA LYS A 387 -1.01 -20.18 51.66
C LYS A 387 -0.39 -21.08 50.59
N GLU A 388 -1.22 -21.94 50.01
CA GLU A 388 -0.84 -22.76 48.85
C GLU A 388 -0.52 -21.87 47.65
N ILE A 389 0.63 -22.09 47.00
CA ILE A 389 1.08 -21.25 45.90
C ILE A 389 0.25 -21.60 44.65
N PRO A 390 -0.38 -20.62 43.98
CA PRO A 390 -1.17 -20.90 42.78
C PRO A 390 -0.31 -21.53 41.67
N PRO A 391 -0.90 -22.38 40.82
CA PRO A 391 -0.25 -22.89 39.61
C PRO A 391 0.08 -21.73 38.65
N TRP A 392 1.03 -21.97 37.74
CA TRP A 392 1.49 -20.95 36.80
C TRP A 392 0.38 -20.35 35.94
N SER A 393 -0.60 -21.14 35.50
CA SER A 393 -1.73 -20.65 34.71
C SER A 393 -2.58 -19.62 35.48
N GLU A 394 -2.79 -19.83 36.78
CA GLU A 394 -3.57 -18.93 37.64
C GLU A 394 -2.75 -17.68 38.02
N LEU A 395 -1.46 -17.84 38.30
CA LEU A 395 -0.53 -16.71 38.45
C LEU A 395 -0.48 -15.82 37.20
N ASP A 396 -0.49 -16.43 36.02
CA ASP A 396 -0.50 -15.72 34.76
C ASP A 396 -1.80 -14.95 34.57
N ALA A 397 -2.95 -15.56 34.87
CA ALA A 397 -4.24 -14.89 34.85
C ALA A 397 -4.32 -13.72 35.85
N LEU A 398 -3.82 -13.90 37.08
CA LEU A 398 -3.78 -12.85 38.11
C LEU A 398 -2.92 -11.67 37.69
N VAL A 399 -1.71 -11.93 37.18
CA VAL A 399 -0.79 -10.87 36.73
C VAL A 399 -1.33 -10.18 35.47
N GLN A 400 -2.01 -10.89 34.58
CA GLN A 400 -2.68 -10.28 33.43
C GLN A 400 -3.89 -9.42 33.84
N ALA A 401 -4.65 -9.84 34.85
CA ALA A 401 -5.79 -9.08 35.37
C ALA A 401 -5.36 -7.78 36.09
N GLU A 402 -4.20 -7.78 36.74
CA GLU A 402 -3.61 -6.58 37.38
C GLU A 402 -2.82 -5.69 36.41
N GLU A 403 -2.61 -6.11 35.15
CA GLU A 403 -1.84 -5.32 34.20
C GLU A 403 -2.64 -4.13 33.69
N THR A 404 -2.15 -2.92 33.98
CA THR A 404 -2.66 -1.72 33.33
C THR A 404 -2.25 -1.74 31.85
N PRO A 405 -3.18 -1.51 30.91
CA PRO A 405 -2.80 -1.36 29.52
C PRO A 405 -1.95 -0.09 29.34
N ALA A 406 -1.13 -0.06 28.29
CA ALA A 406 -0.28 1.09 27.99
C ALA A 406 -1.12 2.37 27.80
N PRO A 407 -0.55 3.57 28.08
CA PRO A 407 -1.26 4.84 27.89
C PRO A 407 -1.80 4.95 26.47
N THR A 408 -2.95 5.61 26.32
CA THR A 408 -3.45 5.96 24.98
C THR A 408 -2.60 7.11 24.44
N ILE A 409 -2.26 7.04 23.15
CA ILE A 409 -1.51 8.10 22.45
C ILE A 409 -2.40 9.33 22.26
N GLU A 410 -3.70 9.10 22.07
CA GLU A 410 -4.68 10.14 21.81
C GLU A 410 -5.72 10.20 22.94
N PRO A 411 -6.29 11.40 23.20
CA PRO A 411 -7.40 11.53 24.13
C PRO A 411 -8.65 10.80 23.58
N PRO A 412 -9.52 10.29 24.46
CA PRO A 412 -10.77 9.67 24.05
C PRO A 412 -11.68 10.71 23.39
N GLU A 413 -12.40 10.28 22.35
CA GLU A 413 -13.34 11.15 21.64
C GLU A 413 -14.68 11.26 22.41
N PRO A 414 -15.39 12.40 22.31
CA PRO A 414 -16.63 12.65 23.08
C PRO A 414 -17.77 11.67 22.76
N ASP A 415 -17.77 11.07 21.57
CA ASP A 415 -18.76 10.08 21.14
C ASP A 415 -18.52 8.67 21.69
N GLY A 416 -17.41 8.47 22.42
CA GLY A 416 -17.08 7.22 23.08
C GLY A 416 -16.53 6.13 22.15
N TYR A 417 -16.38 6.40 20.85
CA TYR A 417 -15.73 5.44 19.94
C TYR A 417 -14.21 5.42 20.13
N PRO A 418 -13.58 4.24 20.03
CA PRO A 418 -12.19 4.04 20.42
C PRO A 418 -11.17 4.66 19.46
N ASP A 419 -11.42 4.61 18.15
CA ASP A 419 -10.60 5.29 17.14
C ASP A 419 -10.85 6.80 17.18
N SER A 420 -9.85 7.62 16.84
CA SER A 420 -9.99 9.08 16.80
C SER A 420 -10.69 9.60 15.55
N ILE A 421 -11.26 10.82 15.66
CA ILE A 421 -11.81 11.55 14.52
C ILE A 421 -10.64 12.13 13.71
N VAL A 422 -10.57 11.76 12.44
CA VAL A 422 -9.52 12.15 11.50
C VAL A 422 -10.07 13.07 10.42
N TRP A 423 -11.29 12.88 9.94
CA TRP A 423 -11.85 13.60 8.79
C TRP A 423 -12.60 14.85 9.23
N THR A 424 -11.88 15.87 9.71
CA THR A 424 -12.50 17.17 10.01
C THR A 424 -12.43 18.13 8.83
N HIS A 425 -11.32 18.11 8.08
CA HIS A 425 -11.10 18.97 6.91
C HIS A 425 -10.62 18.17 5.72
N LEU A 426 -11.04 18.59 4.52
CA LEU A 426 -10.52 18.13 3.24
C LEU A 426 -9.63 19.21 2.63
N LEU A 427 -8.34 18.93 2.50
CA LEU A 427 -7.37 19.76 1.79
C LEU A 427 -7.33 19.36 0.31
N SER A 428 -7.84 20.23 -0.55
CA SER A 428 -7.97 20.00 -2.00
C SER A 428 -7.04 20.89 -2.80
N PHE A 429 -6.56 20.38 -3.94
CA PHE A 429 -5.75 21.16 -4.87
C PHE A 429 -6.64 22.06 -5.73
N ASN A 430 -6.25 23.32 -5.88
CA ASN A 430 -7.01 24.30 -6.63
C ASN A 430 -6.93 24.00 -8.13
N SER A 431 -8.08 23.82 -8.78
CA SER A 431 -8.17 23.51 -10.22
C SER A 431 -7.58 24.58 -11.14
N THR A 432 -7.46 25.82 -10.66
CA THR A 432 -6.80 26.92 -11.40
C THR A 432 -5.27 26.88 -11.32
N SER A 433 -4.71 26.10 -10.39
CA SER A 433 -3.26 25.95 -10.24
C SER A 433 -2.71 24.97 -11.26
N LYS A 434 -1.53 25.29 -11.81
CA LYS A 434 -0.81 24.36 -12.67
C LYS A 434 -0.33 23.14 -11.87
N GLN A 435 -0.46 21.96 -12.44
CA GLN A 435 -0.06 20.67 -11.84
C GLN A 435 1.39 20.65 -11.33
N GLU A 436 2.31 21.40 -11.95
CA GLU A 436 3.70 21.54 -11.47
C GLU A 436 3.82 22.11 -10.04
N ASN A 437 2.79 22.81 -9.56
CA ASN A 437 2.71 23.35 -8.20
C ASN A 437 2.02 22.40 -7.21
N TYR A 438 1.52 21.25 -7.67
CA TYR A 438 1.02 20.21 -6.79
C TYR A 438 2.18 19.61 -6.00
N TYR A 439 2.19 19.84 -4.70
CA TYR A 439 3.23 19.32 -3.82
C TYR A 439 2.68 19.02 -2.42
N VAL A 440 2.61 17.73 -2.11
CA VAL A 440 2.27 17.22 -0.78
C VAL A 440 3.55 17.13 0.04
N LYS A 441 3.64 17.89 1.13
CA LYS A 441 4.80 17.83 2.04
C LYS A 441 4.57 16.74 3.08
N THR A 442 5.68 16.14 3.53
CA THR A 442 5.70 15.30 4.74
C THR A 442 6.42 16.07 5.83
N TYR A 443 5.79 16.25 6.99
CA TYR A 443 6.32 17.02 8.11
C TYR A 443 5.82 16.48 9.45
N ASN A 444 6.51 16.86 10.52
CA ASN A 444 5.99 16.69 11.87
C ASN A 444 5.32 18.00 12.34
N ALA A 445 4.20 17.87 13.04
CA ALA A 445 3.36 18.98 13.48
C ALA A 445 3.27 19.10 15.02
N ASP A 446 4.34 18.74 15.72
CA ASP A 446 4.49 19.01 17.16
C ASP A 446 4.37 20.53 17.45
N PRO A 447 3.72 20.94 18.57
CA PRO A 447 3.09 20.09 19.59
C PRO A 447 1.61 19.74 19.32
N GLU A 448 0.99 20.23 18.23
CA GLU A 448 -0.44 19.97 17.95
C GLU A 448 -0.72 18.49 17.65
N PHE A 449 0.26 17.79 17.08
CA PHE A 449 0.21 16.35 16.81
C PHE A 449 1.42 15.65 17.43
N PRO A 450 1.30 14.37 17.83
CA PRO A 450 2.40 13.63 18.43
C PRO A 450 3.67 13.65 17.57
N LYS A 451 4.85 13.71 18.20
CA LYS A 451 6.14 13.74 17.48
C LYS A 451 6.38 12.51 16.58
N SER A 452 5.78 11.37 16.93
CA SER A 452 5.80 10.14 16.14
C SER A 452 4.88 10.18 14.91
N GLN A 453 3.93 11.12 14.87
CA GLN A 453 2.98 11.26 13.77
C GLN A 453 3.63 12.02 12.62
N ASN A 454 3.59 11.40 11.44
CA ASN A 454 3.90 12.07 10.18
C ASN A 454 2.62 12.64 9.60
N CYS A 455 2.64 13.93 9.26
CA CYS A 455 1.56 14.64 8.62
C CYS A 455 1.85 14.84 7.14
N TYR A 456 0.82 14.72 6.31
CA TYR A 456 0.90 14.99 4.88
C TYR A 456 0.13 16.26 4.50
N GLY A 457 0.50 16.90 3.39
CA GLY A 457 -0.18 18.07 2.83
C GLY A 457 0.53 19.38 3.15
N GLU A 458 -0.22 20.41 3.55
CA GLU A 458 0.34 21.70 3.96
C GLU A 458 -0.11 22.06 5.38
N ARG A 459 0.85 22.30 6.29
CA ARG A 459 0.54 22.59 7.71
C ARG A 459 -0.33 23.83 7.87
N ASN A 460 0.03 24.92 7.18
CA ASN A 460 -0.68 26.20 7.28
C ASN A 460 -1.44 26.44 5.96
N VAL A 461 -2.67 25.94 5.92
CA VAL A 461 -3.51 25.95 4.71
C VAL A 461 -3.94 27.37 4.33
N SER A 462 -4.18 28.25 5.30
CA SER A 462 -4.61 29.64 5.05
C SER A 462 -3.59 30.47 4.28
N LYS A 463 -2.31 30.08 4.30
CA LYS A 463 -1.22 30.69 3.51
C LYS A 463 -0.97 30.01 2.17
N SER A 464 -1.68 28.92 1.88
CA SER A 464 -1.51 28.20 0.63
C SER A 464 -2.05 29.01 -0.55
N LYS A 465 -1.30 29.02 -1.65
CA LYS A 465 -1.77 29.56 -2.94
C LYS A 465 -2.42 28.50 -3.82
N HIS A 466 -2.18 27.22 -3.51
CA HIS A 466 -2.45 26.10 -4.41
C HIS A 466 -3.39 25.07 -3.79
N PHE A 467 -3.52 25.06 -2.47
CA PHE A 467 -4.47 24.22 -1.77
C PHE A 467 -5.48 25.07 -1.01
N TYR A 468 -6.65 24.52 -0.78
CA TYR A 468 -7.68 25.08 0.08
C TYR A 468 -8.27 23.99 0.95
N ALA A 469 -8.70 24.34 2.16
CA ALA A 469 -9.39 23.43 3.05
C ALA A 469 -10.89 23.76 3.07
N GLN A 470 -11.70 22.71 3.17
CA GLN A 470 -13.13 22.79 3.44
C GLN A 470 -13.48 21.82 4.58
N GLU A 471 -14.51 22.14 5.35
CA GLU A 471 -14.97 21.25 6.41
C GLU A 471 -15.62 20.01 5.79
N VAL A 472 -15.31 18.84 6.32
CA VAL A 472 -15.92 17.58 5.86
C VAL A 472 -17.42 17.53 6.16
N ALA A 473 -17.87 18.27 7.19
CA ALA A 473 -19.27 18.39 7.55
C ALA A 473 -20.15 18.97 6.41
N ASP A 474 -19.56 19.75 5.51
CA ASP A 474 -20.26 20.36 4.37
C ASP A 474 -20.25 19.47 3.11
N LEU A 475 -19.65 18.27 3.18
CA LEU A 475 -19.49 17.38 2.03
C LEU A 475 -20.55 16.28 1.98
N PRO A 476 -20.83 15.71 0.79
CA PRO A 476 -21.88 14.69 0.62
C PRO A 476 -21.66 13.41 1.45
N PHE A 477 -20.44 13.16 1.90
CA PHE A 477 -20.06 12.01 2.74
C PHE A 477 -19.84 12.40 4.21
N ALA A 478 -20.40 13.53 4.65
CA ALA A 478 -20.43 13.89 6.06
C ALA A 478 -21.05 12.76 6.90
N GLY A 479 -20.43 12.44 8.04
CA GLY A 479 -20.87 11.34 8.92
C GLY A 479 -20.32 9.95 8.56
N LEU A 480 -19.76 9.76 7.37
CA LEU A 480 -19.19 8.46 6.94
C LEU A 480 -18.11 7.95 7.92
N GLU A 481 -17.27 8.85 8.45
CA GLU A 481 -16.26 8.46 9.44
C GLU A 481 -16.87 7.95 10.76
N THR A 482 -17.99 8.53 11.19
CA THR A 482 -18.69 8.12 12.41
C THR A 482 -19.19 6.69 12.27
N ASP A 483 -19.79 6.34 11.13
CA ASP A 483 -20.20 4.97 10.83
C ASP A 483 -19.02 4.01 10.79
N LEU A 484 -17.93 4.39 10.12
CA LEU A 484 -16.72 3.58 10.06
C LEU A 484 -16.14 3.28 11.45
N ARG A 485 -16.02 4.29 12.32
CA ARG A 485 -15.51 4.14 13.69
C ARG A 485 -16.44 3.25 14.53
N ARG A 486 -17.75 3.43 14.40
CA ARG A 486 -18.77 2.59 15.04
C ARG A 486 -18.63 1.13 14.62
N PHE A 487 -18.54 0.86 13.32
CA PHE A 487 -18.42 -0.49 12.79
C PHE A 487 -17.07 -1.15 13.13
N ALA A 488 -15.98 -0.38 13.17
CA ALA A 488 -14.69 -0.91 13.60
C ALA A 488 -14.73 -1.37 15.07
N ALA A 489 -15.37 -0.60 15.95
CA ALA A 489 -15.58 -0.98 17.35
C ALA A 489 -16.43 -2.26 17.47
N GLU A 490 -17.50 -2.36 16.69
CA GLU A 490 -18.35 -3.55 16.63
C GLU A 490 -17.57 -4.80 16.20
N ALA A 491 -16.66 -4.69 15.23
CA ALA A 491 -15.82 -5.81 14.79
C ALA A 491 -14.99 -6.37 15.96
N VAL A 492 -14.49 -5.49 16.83
CA VAL A 492 -13.70 -5.89 18.00
C VAL A 492 -14.56 -6.58 19.05
N GLU A 493 -15.79 -6.12 19.26
CA GLU A 493 -16.74 -6.79 20.16
C GLU A 493 -17.09 -8.20 19.66
N ILE A 494 -17.36 -8.37 18.37
CA ILE A 494 -17.62 -9.69 17.76
C ILE A 494 -16.41 -10.61 17.87
N LYS A 495 -15.19 -10.07 17.73
CA LYS A 495 -13.96 -10.84 17.89
C LYS A 495 -13.77 -11.36 19.32
N LYS A 496 -14.21 -10.58 20.32
CA LYS A 496 -14.10 -10.89 21.76
C LYS A 496 -15.17 -11.86 22.26
N ALA A 497 -16.37 -11.81 21.68
CA ALA A 497 -17.44 -12.79 21.89
C ALA A 497 -17.03 -14.18 21.40
#